data_AF-A0A939S200-F1
#
_entry.id   AF-A0A939S200-F1
#
_cell.length_a   1.000
_cell.length_b   1.000
_cell.length_c   1.000
_cell.angle_alpha   90.00
_cell.angle_beta   90.00
_cell.angle_gamma   90.00
#
_symmetry.space_group_name_H-M   'P 1'
#
loop_
_entity.id
_entity.type
_entity.pdbx_description
1 polymer ?
#
loop_
_entity_poly.entity_id
_entity_poly.type
_entity_poly.pdbx_seq_one_letter_code
_entity_poly.pdbx_strand_id
1 'polypeptide(L)' 'MPKHILAGRADALAIRDGLVELAVDWKSDIDPTPAVRSMYAGQLRDYLMATGAASGALVFATIGEIVWVAATAT' A
#
# COMPACT_ATOMS: atom_id res chain seq x y z
N MET A 1 -7.40 21.81 -2.45
CA MET A 1 -7.65 20.36 -2.63
C MET A 1 -9.15 20.16 -2.74
N PRO A 2 -9.71 19.67 -3.86
CA PRO A 2 -11.12 19.25 -3.89
C PRO A 2 -11.35 18.22 -2.78
N LYS A 3 -12.43 18.36 -2.01
CA LYS A 3 -12.80 17.42 -0.94
C LYS A 3 -13.36 16.15 -1.56
N HIS A 4 -12.50 15.20 -1.89
CA HIS A 4 -12.92 13.83 -2.20
C HIS A 4 -13.10 13.07 -0.89
N ILE A 5 -14.21 12.33 -0.78
CA ILE A 5 -14.40 11.37 0.30
C ILE A 5 -13.65 10.10 -0.12
N LEU A 6 -12.56 9.79 0.57
CA LEU A 6 -11.77 8.57 0.37
C LEU A 6 -12.19 7.53 1.42
N ALA A 7 -12.43 6.30 0.98
CA ALA A 7 -12.64 5.15 1.84
C ALA A 7 -11.89 3.94 1.26
N GLY A 8 -11.37 3.09 2.13
CA GLY A 8 -10.63 1.89 1.74
C GLY A 8 -10.46 0.92 2.91
N ARG A 9 -10.03 -0.30 2.61
CA ARG A 9 -9.73 -1.34 3.60
C ARG A 9 -8.38 -1.94 3.26
N ALA A 10 -7.38 -1.69 4.10
CA ALA A 10 -6.09 -2.35 4.01
C ALA A 10 -6.24 -3.84 4.38
N ASP A 11 -5.41 -4.70 3.80
CA ASP A 11 -5.39 -6.12 4.13
C ASP A 11 -4.81 -6.34 5.54
N ALA A 12 -3.72 -5.65 5.87
CA ALA A 12 -3.16 -5.61 7.21
C ALA A 12 -2.43 -4.30 7.52
N LEU A 13 -2.40 -3.96 8.80
CA LEU A 13 -1.64 -2.83 9.35
C LEU A 13 -0.76 -3.34 10.49
N ALA A 14 0.51 -2.96 10.51
CA ALA A 14 1.35 -3.10 11.69
C ALA A 14 1.21 -1.82 12.53
N ILE A 15 0.81 -1.98 13.80
CA ILE A 15 0.55 -0.87 14.71
C ILE A 15 1.48 -1.00 15.92
N ARG A 16 2.21 0.08 16.23
CA ARG A 16 3.05 0.21 17.42
C ARG A 16 2.73 1.52 18.11
N ASP A 17 2.51 1.47 19.42
CA ASP A 17 2.21 2.65 20.23
C ASP A 17 1.06 3.51 19.69
N GLY A 18 0.05 2.85 19.08
CA GLY A 18 -1.11 3.49 18.46
C GLY A 18 -0.86 4.13 17.09
N LEU A 19 0.36 4.04 16.55
CA LEU A 19 0.74 4.54 15.24
C LEU A 19 0.83 3.38 14.23
N VAL A 20 0.38 3.63 12.99
CA VAL A 20 0.54 2.68 11.89
C VAL A 20 1.96 2.81 11.35
N GLU A 21 2.81 1.80 11.55
CA GLU A 21 4.20 1.79 11.05
C GLU A 21 4.29 1.27 9.61
N LEU A 22 3.41 0.32 9.25
CA LEU A 22 3.42 -0.38 7.96
C LEU A 22 1.99 -0.70 7.51
N ALA A 23 1.69 -0.42 6.25
CA ALA A 23 0.53 -0.96 5.56
C ALA A 23 0.93 -2.11 4.64
N VAL A 24 0.21 -3.23 4.70
CA VAL A 24 0.45 -4.40 3.84
C VAL A 24 -0.75 -4.60 2.93
N ASP A 25 -0.48 -4.85 1.66
CA ASP A 25 -1.47 -5.13 0.63
C ASP A 25 -0.99 -6.33 -0.18
N TRP A 26 -1.79 -7.40 -0.25
CA TRP A 26 -1.42 -8.62 -0.98
C TRP A 26 -2.08 -8.66 -2.36
N LYS A 27 -1.41 -9.32 -3.31
CA LYS A 27 -1.90 -9.59 -4.66
C LYS A 27 -1.60 -11.03 -5.04
N SER A 28 -2.48 -11.61 -5.86
CA SER A 28 -2.43 -13.02 -6.28
C SER A 28 -2.14 -13.20 -7.77
N ASP A 29 -1.87 -12.11 -8.49
CA ASP A 29 -1.49 -12.14 -9.91
C ASP A 29 -0.31 -13.10 -10.17
N ILE A 30 -0.37 -13.84 -11.28
CA ILE A 30 0.71 -14.75 -11.73
C ILE A 30 1.74 -13.99 -12.59
N ASP A 31 1.30 -13.03 -13.40
CA ASP A 31 2.15 -12.23 -14.29
C ASP A 31 1.59 -10.79 -14.45
N PRO A 32 1.65 -9.95 -13.40
CA PRO A 32 1.12 -8.59 -13.47
C PRO A 32 2.03 -7.69 -14.32
N THR A 33 1.45 -7.05 -15.33
CA THR A 33 2.18 -6.08 -16.15
C THR A 33 2.73 -4.91 -15.31
N PRO A 34 3.80 -4.22 -15.77
CA PRO A 34 4.34 -3.07 -15.05
C PRO A 34 3.30 -1.97 -14.74
N ALA A 35 2.31 -1.78 -15.61
CA ALA A 35 1.22 -0.83 -15.40
C ALA A 35 0.32 -1.23 -14.23
N VAL A 36 -0.07 -2.52 -14.14
CA VAL A 36 -0.85 -3.07 -13.03
C VAL A 36 -0.08 -2.94 -11.72
N ARG A 37 1.22 -3.26 -11.73
CA ARG A 37 2.08 -3.11 -10.54
C ARG A 37 2.16 -1.65 -10.08
N SER A 38 2.22 -0.71 -11.02
CA SER A 38 2.22 0.73 -10.73
C SER A 38 0.89 1.19 -10.13
N MET A 39 -0.24 0.66 -10.59
CA MET A 39 -1.57 0.93 -10.01
C MET A 39 -1.66 0.43 -8.56
N TYR A 40 -1.20 -0.79 -8.27
CA TYR A 40 -1.16 -1.32 -6.91
C TYR A 40 -0.28 -0.48 -5.99
N ALA A 41 0.88 -0.03 -6.47
CA ALA A 41 1.72 0.90 -5.73
C ALA A 41 1.03 2.27 -5.51
N GLY A 42 0.16 2.70 -6.43
CA GLY A 42 -0.69 3.89 -6.26
C GLY A 42 -1.71 3.70 -5.13
N GLN A 43 -2.46 2.61 -5.14
CA GLN A 43 -3.41 2.26 -4.08
C GLN A 43 -2.73 2.17 -2.71
N LEU A 44 -1.56 1.53 -2.64
CA LEU A 44 -0.82 1.44 -1.37
C LEU A 44 -0.37 2.82 -0.89
N ARG A 45 0.02 3.76 -1.78
CA ARG A 45 0.31 5.15 -1.39
C ARG A 45 -0.92 5.86 -0.83
N ASP A 46 -2.11 5.59 -1.35
CA ASP A 46 -3.34 6.14 -0.77
C ASP A 46 -3.57 5.63 0.65
N TYR A 47 -3.24 4.36 0.96
CA TYR A 47 -3.22 3.87 2.33
C TYR A 47 -2.19 4.60 3.19
N LEU A 48 -0.96 4.78 2.72
CA LEU A 48 0.08 5.49 3.48
C LEU A 48 -0.36 6.93 3.80
N MET A 49 -0.96 7.64 2.84
CA MET A 49 -1.51 8.98 3.07
C MET A 49 -2.67 8.97 4.07
N ALA A 50 -3.58 7.99 3.99
CA ALA A 50 -4.75 7.91 4.87
C ALA A 50 -4.39 7.49 6.31
N THR A 51 -3.35 6.67 6.50
CA THR A 51 -2.96 6.13 7.81
C THR A 51 -1.79 6.87 8.46
N GLY A 52 -1.03 7.65 7.69
CA GLY A 52 0.21 8.27 8.14
C GLY A 52 1.41 7.31 8.24
N ALA A 53 1.32 6.11 7.64
CA ALA A 53 2.40 5.14 7.69
C ALA A 53 3.57 5.57 6.79
N ALA A 54 4.80 5.38 7.27
CA ALA A 54 6.01 5.79 6.55
C ALA A 54 6.32 4.87 5.34
N SER A 55 5.88 3.61 5.41
CA SER A 55 6.16 2.61 4.38
C SER A 55 5.01 1.61 4.24
N GLY A 56 4.98 0.95 3.10
CA GLY A 56 4.07 -0.14 2.79
C GLY A 56 4.78 -1.31 2.11
N ALA A 57 4.23 -2.50 2.28
CA ALA A 57 4.67 -3.71 1.59
C ALA A 57 3.57 -4.17 0.62
N LEU A 58 3.89 -4.18 -0.67
CA LEU A 58 3.07 -4.79 -1.70
C LEU A 58 3.56 -6.23 -1.91
N VAL A 59 2.75 -7.20 -1.51
CA VAL A 59 3.13 -8.62 -1.48
C VAL A 59 2.49 -9.34 -2.65
N PHE A 60 3.27 -9.72 -3.66
CA PHE A 60 2.82 -10.59 -4.74
C PHE A 60 3.02 -12.05 -4.34
N ALA A 61 2.03 -12.61 -3.64
CA ALA A 61 2.13 -13.91 -2.98
C ALA A 61 2.42 -15.06 -3.95
N THR A 62 1.84 -15.03 -5.15
CA THR A 62 1.97 -16.10 -6.15
C THR A 62 3.37 -16.19 -6.76
N ILE A 63 4.03 -15.05 -6.95
CA ILE A 63 5.39 -14.96 -7.51
C ILE A 63 6.48 -14.84 -6.42
N GLY A 64 6.09 -14.82 -5.15
CA GLY A 64 7.02 -14.76 -4.01
C GLY A 64 7.79 -13.44 -3.90
N GLU A 65 7.22 -12.33 -4.36
CA GLU A 65 7.90 -11.03 -4.40
C GLU A 65 7.27 -10.03 -3.40
N ILE A 66 8.12 -9.26 -2.72
CA ILE A 66 7.69 -8.11 -1.90
C ILE A 66 8.31 -6.85 -2.49
N VAL A 67 7.46 -5.86 -2.79
CA VAL A 67 7.87 -4.53 -3.23
C VAL A 67 7.59 -3.52 -2.12
N TRP A 68 8.62 -2.78 -1.72
CA TRP A 68 8.49 -1.72 -0.72
C TRP A 68 8.06 -0.41 -1.36
N VAL A 69 7.06 0.22 -0.78
CA VAL A 69 6.54 1.53 -1.19
C VAL A 69 6.77 2.50 -0.05
N ALA A 70 7.47 3.60 -0.31
CA ALA A 70 7.63 4.68 0.67
C ALA A 70 6.49 5.69 0.55
N ALA A 71 6.14 6.34 1.67
CA ALA A 71 5.31 7.53 1.63
C ALA A 71 6.02 8.62 0.82
N THR A 72 5.27 9.34 -0.01
CA THR A 72 5.82 10.51 -0.70
C THR A 72 6.11 11.59 0.34
N ALA A 73 7.32 12.15 0.34
CA ALA A 73 7.61 13.33 1.17
C ALA A 73 6.62 14.44 0.82
N THR A 74 5.97 14.98 1.84
CA THR A 74 4.96 16.04 1.72
C THR A 74 5.61 17.39 1.45
#